data_AF-T1BCH4-F1
#
_entry.id   AF-T1BCH4-F1
#
_cell.length_a   1.000
_cell.length_b   1.000
_cell.length_c   1.000
_cell.angle_alpha   90.00
_cell.angle_beta   90.00
_cell.angle_gamma   90.00
#
_symmetry.space_group_name_H-M   'P 1'
#
loop_
_entity.id
_entity.type
_entity.pdbx_description
1 polymer ?
#
loop_
_entity_poly.entity_id
_entity_poly.type
_entity_poly.pdbx_seq_one_letter_code
_entity_poly.pdbx_strand_id
1 'polypeptide(L)'
;NHQHQLTAAAVTHAVVIAIEDLAVKAMSRSMGRRSFRRSVGDAGLGEIRRQLAYKAQWRGRVLVAVNRFYPSSKTCSMCGAIHADLKLAD
;
A
#
# COMPACT_ATOMS: atom_id res chain seq x y z
N ASN A 1 -5.86 0.84 16.85
CA ASN A 1 -4.68 1.60 17.32
C ASN A 1 -3.47 1.52 16.41
N HIS A 2 -3.03 0.34 15.97
CA HIS A 2 -1.81 0.18 15.15
C HIS A 2 -1.79 1.05 13.87
N GLN A 3 -2.86 1.05 13.06
CA GLN A 3 -2.94 1.86 11.83
C GLN A 3 -2.79 3.37 12.11
N HIS A 4 -3.41 3.85 13.19
CA HIS A 4 -3.35 5.25 13.56
C HIS A 4 -1.93 5.69 13.96
N GLN A 5 -1.21 4.84 14.70
CA GLN A 5 0.18 5.09 15.08
C GLN A 5 1.09 5.05 13.85
N LEU A 6 0.92 4.03 12.99
CA LEU A 6 1.67 3.88 11.74
C LEU A 6 1.53 5.11 10.84
N THR A 7 0.29 5.53 10.55
CA THR A 7 0.05 6.66 9.67
C THR A 7 0.47 7.99 10.27
N ALA A 8 0.38 8.14 11.60
CA ALA A 8 0.93 9.30 12.31
C ALA A 8 2.46 9.36 12.22
N ALA A 9 3.15 8.23 12.37
CA ALA A 9 4.60 8.16 12.23
C ALA A 9 5.02 8.49 10.79
N ALA A 10 4.35 7.90 9.79
CA ALA A 10 4.65 8.15 8.38
C ALA A 10 4.58 9.64 8.02
N VAL A 11 3.49 10.34 8.39
CA VAL A 11 3.35 11.78 8.09
C VAL A 11 4.23 12.69 8.97
N THR A 12 4.78 12.17 10.07
CA THR A 12 5.78 12.89 10.87
C THR A 12 7.13 12.84 10.16
N HIS A 13 7.57 11.67 9.73
CA HIS A 13 8.94 11.43 9.25
C HIS A 13 9.14 11.67 7.75
N ALA A 14 8.08 11.66 6.95
CA ALA A 14 8.18 11.85 5.51
C ALA A 14 7.50 13.13 5.03
N VAL A 15 8.18 13.86 4.13
CA VAL A 15 7.63 15.02 3.43
C VAL A 15 6.75 14.58 2.24
N VAL A 16 7.21 13.55 1.54
CA VAL A 16 6.51 12.90 0.42
C VAL A 16 6.28 11.44 0.77
N ILE A 17 5.04 10.98 0.63
CA ILE A 17 4.62 9.61 0.92
C ILE A 17 4.04 9.05 -0.38
N ALA A 18 4.63 7.97 -0.88
CA ALA A 18 4.09 7.22 -2.01
C ALA A 18 3.37 5.97 -1.51
N ILE A 19 2.15 5.75 -1.98
CA ILE A 19 1.35 4.55 -1.71
C ILE A 19 0.94 3.87 -3.01
N GLU A 20 0.90 2.54 -3.02
CA GLU A 20 0.41 1.79 -4.17
C GLU A 20 -1.11 1.97 -4.32
N ASP A 21 -1.59 2.23 -5.54
CA ASP A 21 -3.02 2.19 -5.82
C ASP A 21 -3.53 0.74 -5.94
N LEU A 22 -3.73 0.12 -4.78
CA LEU A 22 -4.26 -1.24 -4.69
C LEU A 22 -5.78 -1.29 -4.94
N ALA A 23 -6.21 -2.32 -5.67
CA ALA A 23 -7.62 -2.62 -5.90
C ALA A 23 -8.26 -3.29 -4.66
N VAL A 24 -8.16 -2.68 -3.48
CA VAL A 24 -8.51 -3.31 -2.19
C VAL A 24 -9.90 -3.94 -2.20
N LYS A 25 -10.91 -3.26 -2.77
CA LYS A 25 -12.28 -3.82 -2.93
C LYS A 25 -12.32 -5.10 -3.76
N ALA A 26 -11.55 -5.15 -4.86
CA ALA A 26 -11.43 -6.34 -5.68
C ALA A 26 -10.67 -7.45 -4.93
N MET A 27 -9.56 -7.13 -4.29
CA MET A 27 -8.77 -8.08 -3.48
C MET A 27 -9.61 -8.72 -2.36
N SER A 28 -10.45 -7.93 -1.70
CA SER A 28 -11.38 -8.43 -0.67
C SER A 28 -12.49 -9.33 -1.22
N ARG A 29 -12.74 -9.33 -2.53
CA ARG A 29 -13.82 -10.09 -3.19
C ARG A 29 -13.31 -11.27 -4.02
N SER A 30 -12.18 -11.17 -4.71
CA SER A 30 -11.92 -11.93 -5.96
C SER A 30 -10.60 -12.68 -6.06
N MET A 31 -10.09 -13.30 -4.98
CA MET A 31 -8.84 -14.10 -5.07
C MET A 31 -8.99 -15.57 -4.65
N GLY A 32 -10.20 -16.15 -4.78
CA GLY A 32 -10.47 -17.59 -4.65
C GLY A 32 -10.17 -18.25 -3.29
N ARG A 33 -9.43 -17.58 -2.41
CA ARG A 33 -8.81 -18.10 -1.21
C ARG A 33 -9.28 -17.30 -0.02
N ARG A 34 -9.97 -17.98 0.90
CA ARG A 34 -10.50 -17.37 2.14
C ARG A 34 -9.40 -16.74 2.98
N SER A 35 -8.22 -17.38 3.05
CA SER A 35 -7.04 -16.89 3.77
C SER A 35 -6.57 -15.54 3.25
N PHE A 36 -6.48 -15.39 1.92
CA PHE A 36 -6.09 -14.13 1.29
C PHE A 36 -7.09 -13.00 1.58
N ARG A 37 -8.40 -13.25 1.45
CA ARG A 37 -9.40 -12.22 1.76
C ARG A 37 -9.32 -11.78 3.22
N ARG A 38 -9.06 -12.73 4.12
CA ARG A 38 -8.87 -12.45 5.55
C ARG A 38 -7.63 -11.59 5.78
N SER A 39 -6.48 -11.93 5.19
CA SER A 39 -5.26 -11.13 5.34
C SER A 39 -5.41 -9.71 4.80
N VAL A 40 -6.11 -9.54 3.67
CA VAL A 40 -6.44 -8.20 3.13
C VAL A 40 -7.32 -7.40 4.09
N GLY A 41 -8.32 -8.05 4.71
CA GLY A 41 -9.17 -7.44 5.74
C GLY A 41 -8.38 -7.04 6.99
N ASP A 42 -7.59 -7.97 7.51
CA ASP A 42 -6.77 -7.79 8.72
C ASP A 42 -5.71 -6.69 8.53
N ALA A 43 -5.16 -6.54 7.32
CA ALA A 43 -4.20 -5.48 7.00
C ALA A 43 -4.83 -4.07 7.00
N GLY A 44 -6.15 -3.94 6.81
CA GLY A 44 -6.85 -2.65 6.87
C GLY A 44 -6.35 -1.60 5.86
N LEU A 45 -5.94 -2.04 4.67
CA LEU A 45 -5.29 -1.20 3.65
C LEU A 45 -6.12 0.03 3.25
N GLY A 46 -7.44 -0.10 3.18
CA GLY A 46 -8.34 1.03 2.90
C GLY A 46 -8.30 2.10 3.98
N GLU A 47 -8.20 1.69 5.25
CA GLU A 47 -8.15 2.60 6.39
C GLU A 47 -6.80 3.32 6.47
N ILE A 48 -5.69 2.62 6.14
CA ILE A 48 -4.36 3.24 6.04
C ILE A 48 -4.36 4.36 4.99
N ARG A 49 -4.89 4.10 3.78
CA ARG A 49 -5.00 5.12 2.73
C ARG A 49 -5.85 6.32 3.19
N ARG A 50 -7.01 6.06 3.80
CA ARG A 50 -7.89 7.11 4.32
C ARG A 50 -7.16 7.98 5.36
N GLN A 51 -6.43 7.35 6.29
CA GLN A 51 -5.70 8.04 7.33
C GLN A 51 -4.52 8.86 6.81
N LEU A 52 -3.73 8.30 5.89
CA LEU A 52 -2.64 9.03 5.24
C LEU A 52 -3.17 10.24 4.48
N ALA A 53 -4.30 10.14 3.79
CA ALA A 53 -4.88 11.25 3.04
C ALA A 53 -5.17 12.45 3.94
N TYR A 54 -5.94 12.27 5.02
CA TYR A 54 -6.27 13.40 5.88
C TYR A 54 -5.07 13.89 6.72
N LYS A 55 -4.20 12.99 7.20
CA LYS A 55 -3.03 13.38 8.01
C LYS A 55 -1.96 14.09 7.18
N ALA A 56 -1.76 13.67 5.93
CA ALA A 56 -0.85 14.34 5.02
C ALA A 56 -1.34 15.76 4.74
N GLN A 57 -2.63 15.91 4.44
CA GLN A 57 -3.25 17.24 4.26
C GLN A 57 -3.07 18.12 5.49
N TRP A 58 -3.35 17.61 6.69
CA TRP A 58 -3.20 18.37 7.95
C TRP A 58 -1.76 18.81 8.24
N ARG A 59 -0.77 18.05 7.76
CA ARG A 59 0.65 18.32 8.01
C ARG A 59 1.37 18.95 6.82
N GLY A 60 0.65 19.34 5.77
CA GLY A 60 1.24 19.88 4.54
C GLY A 60 2.21 18.90 3.87
N ARG A 61 1.92 17.59 3.92
CA ARG A 61 2.71 16.54 3.26
C ARG A 61 2.11 16.20 1.90
N VAL A 62 2.96 15.72 1.00
CA VAL A 62 2.53 15.23 -0.31
C VAL A 62 2.23 13.74 -0.20
N LEU A 63 1.03 13.32 -0.60
CA LEU A 63 0.65 11.92 -0.74
C LEU A 63 0.47 11.58 -2.22
N VAL A 64 1.27 10.66 -2.74
CA VAL A 64 1.25 10.21 -4.14
C VAL A 64 0.69 8.80 -4.22
N ALA A 65 -0.31 8.58 -5.05
CA ALA A 65 -0.75 7.24 -5.41
C ALA A 65 0.04 6.76 -6.64
N VAL A 66 0.86 5.74 -6.45
CA VAL A 66 1.62 5.10 -7.52
C VAL A 66 0.69 4.22 -8.34
N ASN A 67 0.82 4.29 -9.67
CA ASN A 67 -0.02 3.56 -10.60
C ASN A 67 -0.02 2.05 -10.29
N ARG A 68 -1.19 1.42 -10.37
CA ARG A 68 -1.39 0.00 -10.06
C ARG A 68 -0.56 -0.96 -10.91
N PHE A 69 -0.29 -0.60 -12.16
CA PHE A 69 0.49 -1.42 -13.10
C PHE A 69 1.99 -1.13 -13.04
N TYR A 70 2.43 -0.23 -12.16
CA TYR A 70 3.83 -0.05 -11.87
C TYR A 70 4.37 -1.33 -11.19
N PRO A 71 5.44 -1.96 -11.71
CA PRO A 71 5.91 -3.24 -11.21
C PRO A 71 6.76 -3.09 -9.94
N SER A 72 6.29 -2.33 -8.94
CA SER A 72 7.02 -2.04 -7.69
C SER A 72 7.52 -3.31 -7.01
N SER A 73 6.66 -4.31 -6.85
CA SER A 73 6.97 -5.59 -6.19
C SER A 73 7.88 -6.51 -7.00
N LYS A 74 8.06 -6.23 -8.30
CA LYS A 74 8.96 -6.98 -9.19
C LYS A 74 10.25 -6.22 -9.51
N THR A 75 10.36 -4.96 -9.10
CA THR A 75 11.51 -4.10 -9.38
C THR A 75 12.49 -4.20 -8.22
N CYS A 76 13.72 -4.63 -8.50
CA CYS A 76 14.78 -4.64 -7.51
C CYS A 76 15.11 -3.21 -7.06
N SER A 77 15.06 -2.93 -5.76
CA SER A 77 15.40 -1.60 -5.22
C SER A 77 16.88 -1.25 -5.35
N MET A 78 17.76 -2.24 -5.52
CA MET A 78 19.21 -2.05 -5.63
C MET A 78 19.66 -1.75 -7.06
N CYS A 79 19.14 -2.48 -8.04
CA CYS A 79 19.62 -2.39 -9.42
C CYS A 79 18.55 -1.98 -10.44
N GLY A 80 17.29 -1.82 -10.04
CA GLY A 80 16.19 -1.45 -10.94
C GLY A 80 15.74 -2.56 -11.90
N ALA A 81 16.36 -3.75 -11.85
CA ALA A 81 15.97 -4.87 -12.70
C ALA A 81 14.54 -5.32 -12.38
N ILE A 82 13.74 -5.54 -13.43
CA ILE A 82 12.37 -6.04 -13.32
C ILE A 82 12.39 -7.56 -13.47
N HIS A 83 12.06 -8.27 -12.39
CA HIS A 83 11.89 -9.72 -12.39
C HIS A 83 10.52 -10.09 -12.99
N ALA A 84 10.42 -10.08 -14.31
CA ALA A 84 9.17 -10.36 -15.04
C ALA A 84 8.55 -11.70 -14.61
N ASP A 85 9.40 -12.72 -14.47
CA ASP A 85 9.03 -14.11 -14.13
C ASP A 85 8.82 -14.35 -12.63
N LEU A 86 8.89 -13.32 -11.78
CA LEU A 86 8.57 -13.46 -10.37
C LEU A 86 7.11 -13.91 -10.22
N LYS A 87 6.94 -15.20 -9.91
CA LYS A 87 5.67 -15.78 -9.51
C LYS A 87 5.52 -15.50 -8.02
N LEU A 88 4.51 -14.71 -7.67
CA LEU A 88 4.07 -14.57 -6.29
C LEU A 88 3.47 -15.93 -5.89
N ALA A 89 4.30 -16.80 -5.31
CA ALA A 89 3.85 -18.04 -4.71
C ALA A 89 3.14 -17.72 -3.37
N ASP A 90 2.17 -18.56 -3.01
CA ASP A 90 1.43 -18.46 -1.74
C ASP A 90 2.21 -19.00 -0.54
#